data_AF-A0A2P5CUD7-F1
#
_entry.id   AF-A0A2P5CUD7-F1
#
_cell.length_a   1.000
_cell.length_b   1.000
_cell.length_c   1.000
_cell.angle_alpha   90.00
_cell.angle_beta   90.00
_cell.angle_gamma   90.00
#
_symmetry.space_group_name_H-M   'P 1'
#
loop_
_entity.id
_entity.type
_entity.pdbx_description
1 polymer ?
#
loop_
_entity_poly.entity_id
_entity_poly.type
_entity_poly.pdbx_seq_one_letter_code
_entity_poly.pdbx_strand_id
1 'polypeptide(L)'
;MNKIEPVPDLPIPISIILEYVNVGQEFVINTRESPYLNDADKTVHELEIYLHGMAKLTHGGSVAEGLSRDIALVNKGSTGLTIWQDKR
;
A
#
# COMPACT_ATOMS: atom_id res chain seq x y z
N MET A 1 -6.65 -3.81 -1.63
CA MET A 1 -5.37 -4.53 -1.78
C MET A 1 -4.32 -3.64 -2.40
N ASN A 2 -3.09 -3.69 -1.89
CA ASN A 2 -1.94 -3.16 -2.60
C ASN A 2 -1.48 -4.20 -3.63
N LYS A 3 -1.37 -3.81 -4.91
CA LYS A 3 -1.16 -4.70 -6.08
C LYS A 3 0.04 -5.65 -5.97
N ILE A 4 0.94 -5.36 -5.06
CA ILE A 4 2.27 -5.94 -4.92
C ILE A 4 2.41 -6.75 -3.63
N GLU A 5 1.34 -6.80 -2.82
CA GLU A 5 1.35 -7.49 -1.55
C GLU A 5 0.87 -8.93 -1.69
N PRO A 6 1.62 -9.92 -1.17
CA PRO A 6 1.26 -11.32 -1.31
C PRO A 6 0.23 -11.80 -0.27
N VAL A 7 0.02 -11.07 0.83
CA VAL A 7 -0.81 -11.54 1.95
C VAL A 7 -2.29 -11.74 1.57
N PRO A 8 -2.93 -10.87 0.77
CA PRO A 8 -4.31 -11.11 0.35
C PRO A 8 -4.50 -12.35 -0.54
N ASP A 9 -3.44 -12.88 -1.13
CA ASP A 9 -3.46 -14.15 -1.89
C ASP A 9 -3.26 -15.38 -0.99
N LEU A 10 -3.16 -15.19 0.33
CA LEU A 10 -3.03 -16.27 1.31
C LEU A 10 -4.38 -16.67 1.93
N PRO A 11 -4.56 -17.95 2.30
CA PRO A 11 -3.59 -19.05 2.13
C PRO A 11 -3.49 -19.54 0.69
N ILE A 12 -2.29 -19.93 0.26
CA ILE A 12 -2.08 -20.57 -1.04
C ILE A 12 -2.84 -21.91 -1.02
N PRO A 13 -3.75 -22.17 -1.98
CA PRO A 13 -4.50 -23.42 -2.01
C PRO A 13 -3.58 -24.63 -2.10
N ILE A 14 -3.60 -25.48 -1.08
CA ILE A 14 -2.80 -26.72 -1.01
C ILE A 14 -3.52 -27.94 -1.61
N SER A 15 -4.83 -27.83 -1.88
CA SER A 15 -5.63 -28.84 -2.57
C SER A 15 -6.96 -28.25 -3.05
N ILE A 16 -7.63 -28.93 -4.00
CA ILE A 16 -8.94 -28.55 -4.55
C ILE A 16 -10.06 -28.55 -3.47
N ILE A 17 -9.82 -29.17 -2.31
CA ILE A 17 -10.84 -29.36 -1.26
C ILE A 17 -10.84 -28.20 -0.24
N LEU A 18 -9.77 -27.40 -0.18
CA LEU A 18 -9.61 -26.30 0.77
C LEU A 18 -9.34 -25.00 0.01
N GLU A 19 -10.41 -24.40 -0.50
CA GLU A 19 -10.38 -23.14 -1.22
C GLU A 19 -10.95 -22.02 -0.34
N TYR A 20 -10.16 -20.95 -0.19
CA TYR A 20 -10.60 -19.71 0.43
C TYR A 20 -11.04 -18.76 -0.68
N VAL A 21 -12.20 -18.13 -0.51
CA VAL A 21 -12.75 -17.19 -1.47
C VAL A 21 -12.74 -15.78 -0.90
N ASN A 22 -12.30 -14.82 -1.71
CA ASN A 22 -12.41 -13.40 -1.39
C ASN A 22 -13.87 -12.98 -1.44
N VAL A 23 -14.34 -12.24 -0.44
CA VAL A 23 -15.71 -11.72 -0.35
C VAL A 23 -15.69 -10.20 -0.23
N GLY A 24 -16.71 -9.55 -0.79
CA GLY A 24 -16.84 -8.08 -0.80
C GLY A 24 -16.36 -7.44 -2.11
N GLN A 25 -16.08 -6.14 -2.06
CA GLN A 25 -15.58 -5.37 -3.19
C GLN A 25 -14.08 -5.11 -3.04
N GLU A 26 -13.31 -5.52 -4.04
CA GLU A 26 -11.89 -5.23 -4.08
C GLU A 26 -11.65 -3.76 -4.48
N PHE A 27 -10.74 -3.11 -3.75
CA PHE A 27 -10.22 -1.80 -4.09
C PHE A 27 -8.69 -1.88 -4.21
N VAL A 28 -8.17 -1.69 -5.42
CA VAL A 28 -6.74 -1.89 -5.72
C VAL A 28 -5.98 -0.57 -5.65
N ILE A 29 -4.84 -0.58 -4.97
CA ILE A 29 -3.88 0.53 -4.90
C ILE A 29 -2.52 0.05 -5.41
N ASN A 30 -1.66 0.97 -5.85
CA ASN A 30 -0.29 0.63 -6.25
C ASN A 30 0.70 1.61 -5.60
N THR A 31 1.26 1.22 -4.45
CA THR A 31 2.14 2.13 -3.70
C THR A 31 3.50 2.36 -4.39
N ARG A 32 3.90 1.55 -5.38
CA ARG A 32 5.10 1.80 -6.22
C ARG A 32 5.02 3.10 -7.01
N GLU A 33 3.81 3.59 -7.27
CA GLU A 33 3.61 4.85 -7.99
C GLU A 33 3.93 6.08 -7.12
N SER A 34 4.06 5.90 -5.80
CA SER A 34 4.45 6.98 -4.92
C SER A 34 5.95 7.29 -5.05
N PRO A 35 6.37 8.48 -5.49
CA PRO A 35 7.79 8.86 -5.57
C PRO A 35 8.44 9.10 -4.18
N TYR A 36 7.68 8.91 -3.11
CA TYR A 36 8.08 9.20 -1.74
C TYR A 36 8.51 7.95 -0.96
N LEU A 37 8.06 6.77 -1.40
CA LEU A 37 8.36 5.54 -0.69
C LEU A 37 9.74 5.04 -1.09
N ASN A 38 10.54 4.71 -0.10
CA ASN A 38 11.80 4.01 -0.28
C ASN A 38 11.53 2.52 -0.31
N ASP A 39 11.98 1.85 -1.38
CA ASP A 39 11.87 0.40 -1.53
C ASP A 39 10.46 -0.11 -1.16
N ALA A 40 9.47 0.39 -1.90
CA ALA A 40 8.05 0.13 -1.64
C ALA A 40 7.76 -1.36 -1.47
N ASP A 41 8.53 -2.23 -2.14
CA ASP A 41 8.42 -3.70 -2.13
C ASP A 41 8.70 -4.36 -0.78
N LYS A 42 9.56 -3.76 0.04
CA LYS A 42 9.88 -4.29 1.37
C LYS A 42 8.87 -3.91 2.43
N THR A 43 8.07 -2.89 2.16
CA THR A 43 7.24 -2.22 3.15
C THR A 43 5.75 -2.24 2.75
N VAL A 44 5.42 -3.04 1.73
CA VAL A 44 4.07 -3.17 1.11
C VAL A 44 2.97 -3.52 2.09
N HIS A 45 3.30 -4.27 3.14
CA HIS A 45 2.38 -4.81 4.14
C HIS A 45 2.20 -3.86 5.34
N GLU A 46 2.90 -2.73 5.38
CA GLU A 46 2.76 -1.77 6.46
C GLU A 46 1.47 -0.96 6.30
N LEU A 47 0.66 -0.91 7.36
CA LEU A 47 -0.61 -0.18 7.34
C LEU A 47 -0.43 1.29 6.98
N GLU A 48 0.64 1.93 7.45
CA GLU A 48 0.88 3.35 7.18
C GLU A 48 1.26 3.62 5.70
N ILE A 49 1.72 2.59 4.97
CA ILE A 49 1.98 2.64 3.53
C ILE A 49 0.69 2.42 2.73
N TYR A 50 -0.18 1.54 3.22
CA TYR A 50 -1.55 1.44 2.70
C TYR A 50 -2.29 2.77 2.76
N LEU A 51 -2.32 3.38 3.95
CA LEU A 51 -3.01 4.65 4.16
C LEU A 51 -2.39 5.79 3.34
N HIS A 52 -1.07 5.74 3.11
CA HIS A 52 -0.39 6.66 2.21
C HIS A 52 -0.86 6.50 0.75
N GLY A 53 -0.92 5.26 0.25
CA GLY A 53 -1.44 4.98 -1.09
C GLY A 53 -2.91 5.38 -1.23
N MET A 54 -3.73 5.10 -0.21
CA MET A 54 -5.14 5.48 -0.16
C MET A 54 -5.37 6.99 -0.20
N ALA A 55 -4.59 7.75 0.58
CA ALA A 55 -4.69 9.21 0.56
C ALA A 55 -4.45 9.76 -0.86
N LYS A 56 -3.45 9.21 -1.55
CA LYS A 56 -3.05 9.69 -2.89
C LYS A 56 -3.96 9.30 -4.04
N LEU A 57 -4.99 8.49 -3.79
CA LEU A 57 -5.95 8.13 -4.82
C LEU A 57 -7.01 9.20 -4.96
N THR A 58 -7.17 9.70 -6.18
CA THR A 58 -8.37 10.46 -6.56
C THR A 58 -9.37 9.56 -7.29
N HIS A 59 -10.63 9.99 -7.31
CA HIS A 59 -11.65 9.37 -8.15
C HIS A 59 -11.18 9.43 -9.62
N GLY A 60 -10.69 8.31 -10.16
CA GLY A 60 -10.18 8.23 -11.54
C GLY A 60 -8.75 7.73 -11.70
N GLY A 61 -8.02 7.40 -10.63
CA GLY A 61 -6.74 6.68 -10.71
C GLY A 61 -5.52 7.55 -11.01
N SER A 62 -5.63 8.88 -10.93
CA SER A 62 -4.47 9.79 -10.95
C SER A 62 -4.08 10.23 -9.54
N VAL A 63 -2.77 10.31 -9.30
CA VAL A 63 -2.19 10.84 -8.06
C VAL A 63 -2.41 12.36 -8.06
N ALA A 64 -3.47 12.82 -7.41
CA ALA A 64 -3.67 14.21 -7.04
C ALA A 64 -3.95 14.28 -5.54
N GLU A 65 -3.73 15.46 -4.94
CA GLU A 65 -3.69 15.76 -3.49
C GLU A 65 -4.99 15.44 -2.72
N GLY A 66 -5.42 14.19 -2.75
CA GLY A 66 -6.49 13.67 -1.92
C GLY A 66 -5.99 13.59 -0.48
N LEU A 67 -6.63 14.34 0.42
CA LEU A 67 -6.39 14.35 1.86
C LEU A 67 -4.95 14.72 2.29
N SER A 68 -4.84 15.86 3.00
CA SER A 68 -3.60 16.21 3.73
C SER A 68 -3.35 15.18 4.83
N ARG A 69 -2.52 14.17 4.54
CA ARG A 69 -2.02 13.17 5.48
C ARG A 69 -0.52 13.39 5.65
N ASP A 70 -0.07 13.48 6.90
CA ASP A 70 1.36 13.60 7.20
C ASP A 70 2.11 12.37 6.68
N ILE A 71 3.08 12.62 5.82
CA ILE A 71 3.87 11.58 5.18
C ILE A 71 4.82 10.90 6.17
N ALA A 72 5.22 11.59 7.24
CA ALA A 72 6.10 11.04 8.28
C ALA A 72 5.51 9.81 8.97
N LEU A 73 4.17 9.63 8.93
CA LEU A 73 3.49 8.44 9.46
C LEU A 73 3.96 7.14 8.79
N VAL A 74 4.43 7.19 7.53
CA VAL A 74 5.01 6.04 6.84
C VAL A 74 6.19 5.44 7.63
N ASN A 75 6.91 6.26 8.41
CA ASN A 75 8.08 5.84 9.17
C ASN A 75 7.77 5.30 10.58
N LYS A 76 6.50 5.08 10.93
CA LYS A 76 6.11 4.71 12.30
C LYS A 76 6.64 3.35 12.74
N GLY A 77 6.66 2.36 11.85
CA GLY A 77 7.08 0.98 12.14
C GLY A 77 8.20 0.46 11.23
N SER A 78 8.53 1.19 10.17
CA SER A 78 9.57 0.81 9.19
C SER A 78 10.25 2.07 8.64
N THR A 79 11.41 1.92 8.00
CA THR A 79 12.06 3.03 7.28
C THR A 79 11.51 3.12 5.86
N GLY A 80 10.26 3.58 5.72
CA GLY A 80 9.52 3.55 4.46
C GLY A 80 9.66 4.79 3.57
N LEU A 81 10.23 5.91 4.05
CA LEU A 81 10.47 7.11 3.24
C LEU A 81 11.89 7.19 2.69
N THR A 82 12.03 7.80 1.51
CA THR A 82 13.34 8.11 0.94
C THR A 82 13.98 9.25 1.73
N ILE A 83 15.23 9.05 2.17
CA ILE A 83 16.07 9.93 3.01
C ILE A 83 16.17 11.41 2.57
N TRP A 84 15.72 11.76 1.37
CA TRP A 84 15.76 13.13 0.83
C TRP A 84 14.59 14.02 1.24
N GLN A 85 13.62 13.51 2.01
CA GLN A 85 12.40 14.25 2.36
C GLN A 85 12.30 14.73 3.81
N ASP A 86 13.37 14.61 4.61
CA ASP A 86 13.42 15.21 5.97
C ASP A 86 13.63 16.75 5.95
N LYS A 87 13.36 17.41 4.81
CA LYS A 87 13.30 18.87 4.72
C LYS A 87 11.90 19.28 4.27
N ARG A 88 11.13 19.62 5.31
CA ARG A 88 9.89 20.41 5.35
C ARG A 88 9.65 21.29 4.13
#